data_AF-A0A6P0JY59-F1
#
_entry.id   AF-A0A6P0JY59-F1
#
_cell.length_a   1.000
_cell.length_b   1.000
_cell.length_c   1.000
_cell.angle_alpha   90.00
_cell.angle_beta   90.00
_cell.angle_gamma   90.00
#
_symmetry.space_group_name_H-M   'P 1'
#
loop_
_entity.id
_entity.type
_entity.pdbx_description
1 polymer ?
#
loop_
_entity_poly.entity_id
_entity_poly.type
_entity_poly.pdbx_seq_one_letter_code
_entity_poly.pdbx_strand_id
1 'polypeptide(L)'
;MPQLKALIFDVDGTLAETERDGHRVAFNQAFQAAGLSWHWTEELYGDLLSVSGGKERIRHFIKTYQPEVNHQANLTEFITQLHQEKTQYYRQLLAQGSIP
;
A
#
# COMPACT_ATOMS: atom_id res chain seq x y z
N MET A 1 -41.23 -10.42 6.19
CA MET A 1 -39.98 -9.70 6.52
C MET A 1 -38.95 -10.11 5.47
N PRO A 2 -38.24 -9.18 4.81
CA PRO A 2 -37.19 -9.58 3.89
C PRO A 2 -36.05 -10.23 4.69
N GLN A 3 -35.71 -11.46 4.33
CA GLN A 3 -34.62 -12.22 4.95
C GLN A 3 -33.32 -11.84 4.22
N LEU A 4 -32.30 -11.40 4.96
CA LEU A 4 -30.99 -11.10 4.43
C LEU A 4 -30.45 -12.31 3.66
N LYS A 5 -30.19 -12.14 2.36
CA LYS A 5 -29.80 -13.26 1.48
C LYS A 5 -28.28 -13.42 1.35
N ALA A 6 -27.53 -12.33 1.48
CA ALA A 6 -26.07 -12.35 1.42
C ALA A 6 -25.46 -11.10 2.07
N LEU A 7 -24.26 -11.27 2.62
CA LEU A 7 -23.32 -10.23 3.00
C LEU A 7 -22.02 -10.52 2.24
N ILE A 8 -21.47 -9.51 1.59
CA ILE A 8 -20.16 -9.58 0.95
C ILE A 8 -19.26 -8.64 1.76
N PHE A 9 -18.31 -9.23 2.47
CA PHE A 9 -17.33 -8.47 3.23
C PHE A 9 -16.11 -8.25 2.35
N ASP A 10 -15.66 -7.00 2.27
CA ASP A 10 -14.30 -6.73 1.85
C ASP A 10 -13.33 -7.13 2.97
N VAL A 11 -12.07 -7.39 2.62
CA VAL A 11 -11.05 -7.84 3.59
C VAL A 11 -10.36 -6.62 4.20
N ASP A 12 -9.89 -5.70 3.36
CA ASP A 12 -9.10 -4.55 3.79
C ASP A 12 -9.99 -3.45 4.39
N GLY A 13 -9.77 -3.12 5.67
CA GLY A 13 -10.51 -2.05 6.39
C GLY A 13 -11.97 -2.38 6.76
N THR A 14 -12.40 -3.63 6.57
CA THR A 14 -13.73 -4.12 6.98
C THR A 14 -13.66 -5.32 7.94
N LEU A 15 -12.69 -6.22 7.77
CA LEU A 15 -12.50 -7.39 8.66
C LEU A 15 -11.25 -7.27 9.53
N ALA A 16 -10.25 -6.49 9.13
CA ALA A 16 -9.05 -6.21 9.90
C ALA A 16 -8.43 -4.88 9.47
N GLU A 17 -7.71 -4.21 10.37
CA GLU A 17 -7.01 -2.95 10.09
C GLU A 17 -5.67 -3.19 9.38
N THR A 18 -5.70 -4.10 8.41
CA THR A 18 -4.57 -4.54 7.57
C THR A 18 -4.00 -3.39 6.76
N GLU A 19 -4.79 -2.37 6.45
CA GLU A 19 -4.33 -1.20 5.69
C GLU A 19 -3.36 -0.33 6.51
N ARG A 20 -3.72 0.00 7.75
CA ARG A 20 -2.91 0.87 8.62
C ARG A 20 -1.66 0.17 9.14
N ASP A 21 -1.81 -1.05 9.64
CA ASP A 21 -0.75 -1.73 10.41
C ASP A 21 -0.01 -2.79 9.59
N GLY A 22 -0.56 -3.19 8.44
CA GLY A 22 0.06 -4.13 7.53
C GLY A 22 0.60 -3.47 6.25
N HIS A 23 -0.30 -2.98 5.40
CA HIS A 23 0.02 -2.51 4.06
C HIS A 23 0.95 -1.30 4.09
N ARG A 24 0.61 -0.27 4.89
CA ARG A 24 1.43 0.92 5.07
C ARG A 24 2.84 0.61 5.57
N VAL A 25 2.95 -0.26 6.58
CA VAL A 25 4.26 -0.68 7.13
C VAL A 25 5.08 -1.40 6.07
N ALA A 26 4.47 -2.30 5.31
CA ALA A 26 5.13 -3.00 4.21
C ALA A 26 5.56 -2.06 3.06
N PHE A 27 4.79 -1.02 2.75
CA PHE A 27 5.21 0.02 1.80
C PHE A 27 6.45 0.74 2.31
N ASN A 28 6.45 1.19 3.57
CA ASN A 28 7.58 1.89 4.17
C ASN A 28 8.85 1.04 4.20
N GLN A 29 8.72 -0.27 4.50
CA GLN A 29 9.84 -1.21 4.45
C GLN A 29 10.38 -1.38 3.02
N ALA A 30 9.50 -1.48 2.01
CA ALA A 30 9.92 -1.56 0.61
C ALA A 30 10.64 -0.28 0.15
N PHE A 31 10.14 0.90 0.53
CA PHE A 31 10.81 2.17 0.20
C PHE A 31 12.21 2.25 0.83
N GLN A 32 12.33 1.88 2.10
CA GLN A 32 13.61 1.84 2.80
C GLN A 32 14.59 0.86 2.14
N ALA A 33 14.12 -0.33 1.76
CA ALA A 33 14.93 -1.34 1.07
C ALA A 33 15.42 -0.86 -0.31
N ALA A 34 14.59 -0.13 -1.03
CA ALA A 34 14.93 0.52 -2.29
C ALA A 34 15.81 1.78 -2.12
N GLY A 35 16.21 2.14 -0.90
CA GLY A 35 17.03 3.32 -0.62
C GLY A 35 16.30 4.66 -0.77
N LEU A 36 14.98 4.64 -0.78
CA LEU A 36 14.14 5.83 -0.90
C LEU A 36 13.93 6.45 0.48
N SER A 37 14.02 7.77 0.57
CA SER A 37 13.70 8.53 1.78
C SER A 37 12.19 8.69 2.03
N TRP A 38 11.36 7.90 1.35
CA TRP A 38 9.91 8.01 1.43
C TRP A 38 9.39 7.33 2.69
N HIS A 39 8.50 8.01 3.38
CA HIS A 39 7.80 7.47 4.53
C HIS A 39 6.35 7.92 4.52
N TRP A 40 5.43 6.97 4.40
CA TRP A 40 4.00 7.22 4.48
C TRP A 40 3.55 7.13 5.95
N THR A 41 3.24 8.31 6.50
CA THR A 41 2.57 8.45 7.80
C THR A 41 1.14 7.91 7.71
N GLU A 42 0.48 7.69 8.85
CA GLU A 42 -0.92 7.26 8.87
C GLU A 42 -1.85 8.27 8.18
N GLU A 43 -1.63 9.56 8.41
CA GLU A 43 -2.38 10.65 7.79
C GLU A 43 -2.25 10.63 6.26
N LEU A 44 -1.00 10.63 5.75
CA LEU A 44 -0.76 10.58 4.31
C LEU A 44 -1.29 9.28 3.70
N TYR A 45 -1.14 8.15 4.39
CA TYR A 45 -1.66 6.89 3.88
C TYR A 45 -3.19 6.90 3.81
N GLY A 46 -3.86 7.49 4.81
CA GLY A 46 -5.31 7.72 4.81
C GLY A 46 -5.78 8.49 3.57
N ASP A 47 -5.08 9.56 3.20
CA ASP A 47 -5.39 10.30 1.96
C ASP A 47 -5.17 9.44 0.72
N LEU A 48 -4.07 8.68 0.69
CA LEU A 48 -3.71 7.78 -0.40
C LEU A 48 -4.66 6.58 -0.55
N LEU A 49 -5.43 6.20 0.48
CA LEU A 49 -6.44 5.13 0.39
C LEU A 49 -7.57 5.47 -0.57
N SER A 50 -7.80 6.76 -0.86
CA SER A 50 -8.75 7.19 -1.90
C SER A 50 -8.39 6.69 -3.31
N VAL A 51 -7.11 6.36 -3.53
CA VAL A 51 -6.62 5.74 -4.75
C VAL A 51 -6.61 4.23 -4.56
N SER A 52 -7.46 3.53 -5.32
CA SER A 52 -7.51 2.06 -5.28
C SER A 52 -6.30 1.43 -5.97
N GLY A 53 -5.83 0.30 -5.44
CA GLY A 53 -4.69 -0.44 -5.99
C GLY A 53 -3.32 0.10 -5.54
N GLY A 54 -2.44 -0.81 -5.10
CA GLY A 54 -1.15 -0.42 -4.53
C GLY A 54 -0.20 0.23 -5.54
N LYS A 55 -0.21 -0.20 -6.80
CA LYS A 55 0.63 0.39 -7.87
C LYS A 55 0.14 1.77 -8.26
N GLU A 56 -1.16 1.94 -8.37
CA GLU A 56 -1.83 3.20 -8.69
C GLU A 56 -1.60 4.21 -7.56
N ARG A 57 -1.62 3.75 -6.30
CA ARG A 57 -1.28 4.54 -5.12
C ARG A 57 0.15 5.05 -5.14
N ILE A 58 1.14 4.19 -5.44
CA ILE A 58 2.53 4.63 -5.63
C ILE A 58 2.63 5.65 -6.77
N ARG A 59 1.98 5.38 -7.91
CA ARG A 59 2.00 6.31 -9.06
C ARG A 59 1.42 7.67 -8.70
N HIS A 60 0.29 7.69 -7.99
CA HIS A 60 -0.33 8.93 -7.53
C HIS A 60 0.60 9.68 -6.57
N PHE A 61 1.18 8.99 -5.59
CA PHE A 61 2.14 9.59 -4.67
C PHE A 61 3.33 10.22 -5.41
N ILE A 62 3.92 9.51 -6.38
CA ILE A 62 5.05 10.03 -7.17
C ILE A 62 4.63 11.30 -7.92
N LYS A 63 3.48 11.27 -8.60
CA LYS A 63 2.98 12.42 -9.34
C LYS A 63 2.73 13.64 -8.45
N THR A 64 2.22 13.44 -7.24
CA THR A 64 1.81 14.52 -6.34
C THR A 64 2.96 15.05 -5.49
N TYR A 65 3.84 14.18 -5.00
CA TYR A 65 4.84 14.52 -3.97
C TYR A 65 6.30 14.33 -4.42
N GLN A 66 6.55 13.62 -5.51
CA GLN A 66 7.90 13.33 -6.02
C GLN A 66 8.00 13.61 -7.54
N PRO A 67 7.70 14.83 -8.01
CA PRO A 67 7.63 15.14 -9.43
C PRO A 67 8.95 14.87 -10.16
N GLU A 68 10.08 15.00 -9.48
CA GLU A 68 11.41 14.68 -10.02
C GLU A 68 11.54 13.21 -10.48
N VAL A 69 10.91 12.29 -9.73
CA VAL A 69 10.90 10.84 -10.05
C VAL A 69 9.90 10.52 -11.17
N ASN A 70 8.88 11.35 -11.35
CA ASN A 70 7.84 11.14 -12.36
C ASN A 70 8.38 11.22 -13.81
N HIS A 71 9.54 11.84 -14.03
CA HIS A 71 10.16 11.97 -15.35
C HIS A 71 11.08 10.79 -15.74
N GLN A 72 11.21 9.78 -14.87
CA GLN A 72 12.03 8.61 -15.17
C GLN A 72 11.42 7.76 -16.28
N ALA A 73 12.22 7.43 -17.30
CA ALA A 73 11.77 6.63 -18.46
C ALA A 73 11.24 5.24 -18.07
N ASN A 74 11.69 4.70 -16.94
CA ASN A 74 11.36 3.36 -16.43
C ASN A 74 10.37 3.39 -15.24
N LEU A 75 9.62 4.49 -15.05
CA LEU A 75 8.72 4.68 -13.90
C LEU A 75 7.75 3.50 -13.68
N THR A 76 7.19 2.94 -14.76
CA THR A 76 6.24 1.81 -14.65
C THR A 76 6.89 0.54 -14.12
N GLU A 77 8.11 0.25 -14.54
CA GLU A 77 8.86 -0.92 -14.06
C GLU A 77 9.28 -0.73 -12.61
N PHE A 78 9.76 0.46 -12.27
CA PHE A 78 10.12 0.84 -10.91
C PHE A 78 8.94 0.69 -9.92
N ILE A 79 7.76 1.20 -10.28
CA ILE A 79 6.54 1.02 -9.49
C ILE A 79 6.19 -0.47 -9.31
N THR A 80 6.39 -1.26 -10.37
CA THR A 80 6.11 -2.70 -10.33
C THR A 80 7.04 -3.41 -9.34
N GLN A 81 8.32 -3.08 -9.36
CA GLN A 81 9.33 -3.63 -8.44
C GLN A 81 9.01 -3.25 -6.98
N LEU A 82 8.76 -1.96 -6.71
CA LEU A 82 8.37 -1.51 -5.36
C LEU A 82 7.12 -2.24 -4.84
N HIS A 83 6.12 -2.45 -5.69
CA HIS A 83 4.92 -3.17 -5.28
C HIS A 83 5.19 -4.67 -5.00
N GLN A 84 6.08 -5.30 -5.76
CA GLN A 84 6.51 -6.68 -5.52
C GLN A 84 7.25 -6.81 -4.19
N GLU A 85 8.19 -5.91 -3.90
CA GLU A 85 8.91 -5.86 -2.62
C GLU A 85 7.95 -5.64 -1.45
N LYS A 86 7.03 -4.66 -1.57
CA LYS A 86 5.97 -4.47 -0.57
C LYS A 86 5.18 -5.74 -0.32
N THR A 87 4.85 -6.49 -1.38
CA THR A 87 4.09 -7.75 -1.24
C THR A 87 4.88 -8.79 -0.46
N GLN A 88 6.20 -8.86 -0.64
CA GLN A 88 7.07 -9.75 0.14
C GLN A 88 7.11 -9.32 1.62
N TYR A 89 7.33 -8.04 1.91
CA TYR A 89 7.31 -7.53 3.29
C TYR A 89 5.96 -7.75 3.98
N TYR A 90 4.86 -7.52 3.27
CA TYR A 90 3.52 -7.77 3.82
C TYR A 90 3.31 -9.25 4.22
N ARG A 91 3.76 -10.19 3.38
CA ARG A 91 3.71 -11.63 3.72
C ARG A 91 4.57 -11.98 4.93
N GLN A 92 5.72 -11.33 5.09
CA GLN A 92 6.57 -11.52 6.27
C GLN A 92 5.90 -11.01 7.54
N LEU A 93 5.27 -9.82 7.49
CA LEU A 93 4.51 -9.27 8.62
C LEU A 93 3.36 -10.20 9.04
N LEU A 94 2.63 -10.76 8.07
CA LEU A 94 1.59 -11.74 8.34
C LEU A 94 2.14 -13.01 9.00
N ALA A 95 3.26 -13.54 8.50
CA ALA A 95 3.88 -14.75 9.04
C ALA A 95 4.41 -14.57 10.48
N GLN A 96 4.75 -13.34 10.86
CA GLN A 96 5.25 -13.00 12.20
C GLN A 96 4.12 -12.74 13.21
N GLY A 97 2.86 -12.71 12.78
CA GLY A 97 1.73 -12.33 13.64
C GLY A 97 1.74 -10.85 14.03
N SER A 98 2.48 -10.02 13.29
CA SER A 98 2.66 -8.59 13.57
C SER A 98 1.48 -7.73 13.10
N ILE A 99 0.51 -8.35 12.41
CA ILE A 99 -0.74 -7.72 11.98
C ILE A 99 -1.85 -8.38 12.81
N PRO A 100 -2.58 -7.63 13.66
CA PRO A 100 -3.61 -8.15 14.53
C PRO A 100 -4.86 -8.67 13.78
#